data_AF-A0A7V8ZD22-F1
#
_entry.id   AF-A0A7V8ZD22-F1
#
_cell.length_a   1.000
_cell.length_b   1.000
_cell.length_c   1.000
_cell.angle_alpha   90.00
_cell.angle_beta   90.00
_cell.angle_gamma   90.00
#
_symmetry.space_group_name_H-M   'P 1'
#
loop_
_entity.id
_entity.type
_entity.pdbx_description
1 polymer ?
#
loop_
_entity_poly.entity_id
_entity_poly.type
_entity_poly.pdbx_seq_one_letter_code
_entity_poly.pdbx_strand_id
1 'polypeptide(L)'
;PDDLSGGRGNDDLRGGDGFDFLEGGLDADRVSGGDGPDDVAGGRGGDRIFGGRGVDFIDGGQGRDRIFGGPSGDRISGGMNGDRIRGEGGDDVIDGGLGYNAINGGSGDDFIDAANGRGRERIDCGPGRDRVIADRSDRLLRCERVKRT
;
A
#
# COMPACT_ATOMS: atom_id res chain seq x y z
N PRO A 1 -9.83 -18.27 7.81
CA PRO A 1 -8.37 -18.09 7.91
C PRO A 1 -7.71 -19.11 7.00
N ASP A 2 -7.32 -18.58 5.85
CA ASP A 2 -6.66 -19.29 4.77
C ASP A 2 -5.17 -18.89 4.71
N ASP A 3 -4.34 -19.76 4.15
CA ASP A 3 -2.91 -19.55 3.93
C ASP A 3 -2.62 -19.91 2.47
N LEU A 4 -2.35 -18.89 1.66
CA LEU A 4 -2.30 -18.97 0.21
C LEU A 4 -0.94 -18.49 -0.32
N SER A 5 -0.33 -19.27 -1.20
CA SER A 5 0.94 -18.93 -1.85
C SER A 5 0.87 -19.23 -3.36
N GLY A 6 1.19 -18.24 -4.21
CA GLY A 6 1.20 -18.37 -5.67
C GLY A 6 2.51 -18.98 -6.18
N GLY A 7 3.64 -18.47 -5.71
CA GLY A 7 4.96 -19.05 -5.91
C GLY A 7 5.63 -18.57 -7.20
N ARG A 8 5.41 -19.24 -8.33
CA ARG A 8 6.01 -18.85 -9.63
C ARG A 8 4.92 -18.70 -10.67
N GLY A 9 4.99 -17.60 -11.42
CA GLY A 9 4.04 -17.29 -12.48
C GLY A 9 3.05 -16.23 -12.01
N ASN A 10 2.09 -15.89 -12.87
CA ASN A 10 1.11 -14.87 -12.53
C ASN A 10 -0.11 -15.53 -11.87
N ASP A 11 -0.29 -15.34 -10.58
CA ASP A 11 -1.32 -16.00 -9.77
C ASP A 11 -2.50 -15.06 -9.44
N ASP A 12 -3.68 -15.64 -9.14
CA ASP A 12 -4.88 -14.94 -8.63
C ASP A 12 -5.28 -15.55 -7.29
N LEU A 13 -4.91 -14.89 -6.20
CA LEU A 13 -5.11 -15.31 -4.82
C LEU A 13 -6.27 -14.52 -4.18
N ARG A 14 -7.16 -15.23 -3.46
CA ARG A 14 -8.34 -14.65 -2.80
C ARG A 14 -8.54 -15.29 -1.43
N GLY A 15 -8.41 -14.52 -0.36
CA GLY A 15 -8.60 -14.98 1.02
C GLY A 15 -10.07 -15.27 1.31
N GLY A 16 -10.93 -14.28 1.08
CA GLY A 16 -12.37 -14.45 1.28
C GLY A 16 -12.81 -13.87 2.61
N ASP A 17 -13.47 -14.66 3.46
CA ASP A 17 -13.87 -14.20 4.79
C ASP A 17 -12.89 -14.74 5.84
N GLY A 18 -12.36 -13.89 6.71
CA GLY A 18 -11.57 -14.32 7.84
C GLY A 18 -10.37 -13.44 8.14
N PHE A 19 -9.34 -14.06 8.68
CA PHE A 19 -8.01 -13.44 8.77
C PHE A 19 -7.11 -14.36 7.96
N ASP A 20 -6.65 -13.87 6.82
CA ASP A 20 -5.98 -14.69 5.81
C ASP A 20 -4.54 -14.24 5.62
N PHE A 21 -3.66 -15.20 5.30
CA PHE A 21 -2.28 -14.96 4.91
C PHE A 21 -2.13 -15.22 3.41
N LEU A 22 -1.63 -14.24 2.67
CA LEU A 22 -1.48 -14.34 1.21
C LEU A 22 -0.08 -13.90 0.76
N GLU A 23 0.60 -14.73 -0.04
CA GLU A 23 1.88 -14.42 -0.67
C GLU A 23 1.82 -14.68 -2.19
N GLY A 24 1.92 -13.61 -3.00
CA GLY A 24 1.93 -13.71 -4.47
C GLY A 24 3.12 -14.54 -4.97
N GLY A 25 4.34 -14.09 -4.63
CA GLY A 25 5.56 -14.85 -4.87
C GLY A 25 6.45 -14.20 -5.92
N LEU A 26 6.55 -14.81 -7.11
CA LEU A 26 7.36 -14.33 -8.22
C LEU A 26 6.47 -14.07 -9.42
N ASP A 27 6.82 -13.03 -10.18
CA ASP A 27 6.09 -12.55 -11.36
C ASP A 27 4.87 -11.70 -10.98
N ALA A 28 3.96 -11.40 -11.91
CA ALA A 28 2.95 -10.36 -11.68
C ALA A 28 1.64 -10.95 -11.16
N ASP A 29 1.37 -10.73 -9.88
CA ASP A 29 0.27 -11.38 -9.18
C ASP A 29 -0.95 -10.47 -8.98
N ARG A 30 -2.10 -11.11 -8.78
CA ARG A 30 -3.31 -10.48 -8.26
C ARG A 30 -3.62 -11.10 -6.90
N VAL A 31 -3.62 -10.28 -5.85
CA VAL A 31 -3.84 -10.73 -4.49
C VAL A 31 -4.98 -9.92 -3.86
N SER A 32 -5.94 -10.60 -3.24
CA SER A 32 -7.09 -9.99 -2.56
C SER A 32 -7.27 -10.63 -1.19
N GLY A 33 -7.16 -9.86 -0.11
CA GLY A 33 -7.45 -10.32 1.26
C GLY A 33 -8.92 -10.70 1.40
N GLY A 34 -9.81 -9.71 1.29
CA GLY A 34 -11.25 -9.95 1.28
C GLY A 34 -11.93 -9.27 2.45
N ASP A 35 -12.61 -10.02 3.29
CA ASP A 35 -13.29 -9.56 4.50
C ASP A 35 -12.53 -10.02 5.74
N GLY A 36 -12.40 -9.12 6.69
CA GLY A 36 -11.63 -9.31 7.91
C GLY A 36 -10.19 -8.83 7.76
N PRO A 37 -9.40 -8.81 8.85
CA PRO A 37 -8.05 -8.29 8.82
C PRO A 37 -7.13 -9.30 8.11
N ASP A 38 -6.38 -8.89 7.11
CA ASP A 38 -5.53 -9.80 6.32
C ASP A 38 -4.05 -9.40 6.33
N ASP A 39 -3.17 -10.39 6.20
CA ASP A 39 -1.72 -10.21 6.00
C ASP A 39 -1.37 -10.56 4.54
N VAL A 40 -1.04 -9.54 3.74
CA VAL A 40 -0.92 -9.65 2.28
C VAL A 40 0.46 -9.21 1.80
N ALA A 41 1.16 -10.10 1.08
CA ALA A 41 2.44 -9.84 0.45
C ALA A 41 2.39 -10.07 -1.07
N GLY A 42 2.80 -9.07 -1.87
CA GLY A 42 2.93 -9.20 -3.33
C GLY A 42 4.11 -10.10 -3.73
N GLY A 43 5.27 -9.86 -3.13
CA GLY A 43 6.49 -10.63 -3.40
C GLY A 43 7.40 -9.91 -4.38
N ARG A 44 7.80 -10.56 -5.47
CA ARG A 44 8.56 -9.93 -6.54
C ARG A 44 7.70 -9.91 -7.79
N GLY A 45 7.53 -8.76 -8.39
CA GLY A 45 6.55 -8.68 -9.45
C GLY A 45 6.21 -7.29 -9.86
N GLY A 46 4.97 -7.13 -10.27
CA GLY A 46 4.36 -5.86 -10.59
C GLY A 46 2.91 -6.05 -10.26
N ASP A 47 2.66 -6.09 -8.96
CA ASP A 47 1.54 -6.81 -8.38
C ASP A 47 0.32 -5.91 -8.26
N ARG A 48 -0.84 -6.54 -8.19
CA ARG A 48 -2.09 -5.86 -7.94
C ARG A 48 -2.71 -6.40 -6.66
N ILE A 49 -2.62 -5.60 -5.61
CA ILE A 49 -2.98 -6.00 -4.26
C ILE A 49 -4.19 -5.21 -3.79
N PHE A 50 -5.17 -5.92 -3.22
CA PHE A 50 -6.34 -5.36 -2.58
C PHE A 50 -6.41 -5.91 -1.15
N GLY A 51 -6.36 -5.06 -0.13
CA GLY A 51 -6.57 -5.48 1.27
C GLY A 51 -7.99 -5.97 1.44
N GLY A 52 -8.95 -5.09 1.21
CA GLY A 52 -10.37 -5.41 1.25
C GLY A 52 -11.03 -4.73 2.44
N ARG A 53 -11.98 -5.39 3.12
CA ARG A 53 -12.62 -4.88 4.32
C ARG A 53 -11.90 -5.44 5.53
N GLY A 54 -10.98 -4.70 6.11
CA GLY A 54 -10.33 -5.13 7.33
C GLY A 54 -9.42 -4.05 7.83
N VAL A 55 -8.69 -4.34 8.90
CA VAL A 55 -7.46 -3.60 9.17
C VAL A 55 -6.34 -4.51 8.67
N ASP A 56 -5.82 -4.19 7.50
CA ASP A 56 -4.95 -5.07 6.74
C ASP A 56 -3.49 -4.65 6.89
N PHE A 57 -2.59 -5.64 6.78
CA PHE A 57 -1.15 -5.43 6.65
C PHE A 57 -0.74 -5.81 5.23
N ILE A 58 -0.30 -4.83 4.45
CA ILE A 58 0.00 -5.00 3.04
C ILE A 58 1.46 -4.64 2.75
N ASP A 59 2.20 -5.55 2.13
CA ASP A 59 3.54 -5.31 1.59
C ASP A 59 3.59 -5.59 0.08
N GLY A 60 3.88 -4.55 -0.71
CA GLY A 60 4.07 -4.67 -2.16
C GLY A 60 5.28 -5.52 -2.54
N GLY A 61 6.35 -5.47 -1.74
CA GLY A 61 7.57 -6.20 -2.02
C GLY A 61 8.44 -5.51 -3.07
N GLN A 62 8.93 -6.25 -4.08
CA GLN A 62 9.76 -5.70 -5.16
C GLN A 62 8.93 -5.57 -6.42
N GLY A 63 8.81 -4.37 -6.98
CA GLY A 63 8.00 -4.28 -8.19
C GLY A 63 7.51 -2.90 -8.51
N ARG A 64 6.62 -2.83 -9.49
CA ARG A 64 5.83 -1.60 -9.67
C ARG A 64 4.40 -1.96 -9.35
N ASP A 65 4.08 -1.83 -8.08
CA ASP A 65 2.90 -2.44 -7.52
C ASP A 65 1.74 -1.44 -7.53
N ARG A 66 0.53 -2.00 -7.48
CA ARG A 66 -0.72 -1.25 -7.36
C ARG A 66 -1.45 -1.77 -6.15
N ILE A 67 -1.44 -0.97 -5.09
CA ILE A 67 -1.96 -1.33 -3.78
C ILE A 67 -3.19 -0.48 -3.48
N PHE A 68 -4.25 -1.16 -3.03
CA PHE A 68 -5.50 -0.58 -2.56
C PHE A 68 -5.74 -1.15 -1.16
N GLY A 69 -5.73 -0.30 -0.13
CA GLY A 69 -5.96 -0.70 1.27
C GLY A 69 -7.40 -1.17 1.46
N GLY A 70 -8.33 -0.23 1.45
CA GLY A 70 -9.73 -0.52 1.60
C GLY A 70 -10.42 0.55 2.44
N PRO A 71 -11.60 0.26 3.02
CA PRO A 71 -12.36 1.26 3.76
C PRO A 71 -11.97 1.40 5.23
N SER A 72 -10.98 0.67 5.75
CA SER A 72 -10.52 0.78 7.15
C SER A 72 -9.04 1.13 7.25
N GLY A 73 -8.59 1.53 8.45
CA GLY A 73 -7.23 2.04 8.63
C GLY A 73 -6.17 0.95 8.54
N ASP A 74 -5.46 0.91 7.43
CA ASP A 74 -4.54 -0.15 7.04
C ASP A 74 -3.07 0.21 7.31
N ARG A 75 -2.20 -0.80 7.26
CA ARG A 75 -0.74 -0.61 7.20
C ARG A 75 -0.23 -1.05 5.84
N ILE A 76 0.32 -0.12 5.09
CA ILE A 76 0.72 -0.36 3.70
C ILE A 76 2.20 -0.01 3.50
N SER A 77 2.96 -0.93 2.93
CA SER A 77 4.32 -0.74 2.44
C SER A 77 4.34 -0.89 0.92
N GLY A 78 4.84 0.12 0.21
CA GLY A 78 5.10 0.05 -1.23
C GLY A 78 6.30 -0.83 -1.60
N GLY A 79 7.26 -0.97 -0.67
CA GLY A 79 8.44 -1.78 -0.89
C GLY A 79 9.49 -1.11 -1.80
N MET A 80 10.01 -1.84 -2.78
CA MET A 80 11.00 -1.33 -3.72
C MET A 80 10.32 -0.98 -5.04
N ASN A 81 10.88 0.06 -5.68
CA ASN A 81 10.74 0.45 -7.07
C ASN A 81 9.81 1.63 -7.33
N GLY A 82 8.51 1.53 -7.53
CA GLY A 82 7.79 2.74 -7.91
C GLY A 82 6.32 2.50 -8.01
N ASP A 83 5.67 2.76 -6.89
CA ASP A 83 4.41 2.10 -6.58
C ASP A 83 3.25 3.07 -6.64
N ARG A 84 2.06 2.51 -6.83
CA ARG A 84 0.81 3.25 -6.78
C ARG A 84 0.03 2.75 -5.58
N ILE A 85 -0.04 3.59 -4.56
CA ILE A 85 -0.67 3.24 -3.29
C ILE A 85 -1.93 4.11 -3.11
N ARG A 86 -3.03 3.47 -2.72
CA ARG A 86 -4.25 4.11 -2.26
C ARG A 86 -4.63 3.49 -0.93
N GLY A 87 -4.64 4.27 0.15
CA GLY A 87 -5.21 3.82 1.43
C GLY A 87 -6.74 3.67 1.33
N GLU A 88 -7.36 4.61 0.61
CA GLU A 88 -8.81 4.71 0.35
C GLU A 88 -9.59 5.30 1.52
N GLY A 89 -9.99 4.52 2.52
CA GLY A 89 -10.74 5.04 3.67
C GLY A 89 -10.23 4.50 4.98
N GLY A 90 -10.38 5.26 6.06
CA GLY A 90 -9.82 4.90 7.36
C GLY A 90 -8.53 5.67 7.64
N ASP A 91 -8.00 5.52 8.86
CA ASP A 91 -6.79 6.21 9.27
C ASP A 91 -5.58 5.34 8.92
N ASP A 92 -4.97 5.59 7.75
CA ASP A 92 -3.95 4.70 7.20
C ASP A 92 -2.52 5.03 7.66
N VAL A 93 -1.66 4.01 7.69
CA VAL A 93 -0.21 4.15 7.84
C VAL A 93 0.46 3.64 6.58
N ILE A 94 1.02 4.56 5.79
CA ILE A 94 1.59 4.26 4.48
C ILE A 94 3.09 4.56 4.49
N ASP A 95 3.92 3.55 4.25
CA ASP A 95 5.32 3.71 3.83
C ASP A 95 5.39 3.59 2.31
N GLY A 96 5.76 4.67 1.64
CA GLY A 96 5.94 4.67 0.18
C GLY A 96 7.07 3.76 -0.29
N GLY A 97 8.04 3.46 0.56
CA GLY A 97 9.20 2.67 0.19
C GLY A 97 10.17 3.40 -0.75
N LEU A 98 11.00 2.64 -1.46
CA LEU A 98 12.05 3.16 -2.33
C LEU A 98 11.52 3.51 -3.73
N GLY A 99 12.07 4.58 -4.31
CA GLY A 99 11.84 4.96 -5.69
C GLY A 99 10.71 5.97 -5.86
N TYR A 100 10.11 6.05 -7.06
CA TYR A 100 9.20 7.13 -7.42
C TYR A 100 7.73 6.72 -7.24
N ASN A 101 7.16 7.11 -6.11
CA ASN A 101 5.85 6.65 -5.70
C ASN A 101 4.73 7.65 -6.06
N ALA A 102 3.54 7.11 -6.30
CA ALA A 102 2.30 7.86 -6.38
C ALA A 102 1.37 7.38 -5.27
N ILE A 103 1.25 8.18 -4.21
CA ILE A 103 0.52 7.84 -3.00
C ILE A 103 -0.74 8.71 -2.93
N ASN A 104 -1.86 8.08 -2.63
CA ASN A 104 -3.06 8.75 -2.19
C ASN A 104 -3.47 8.18 -0.83
N GLY A 105 -3.52 9.01 0.22
CA GLY A 105 -3.93 8.58 1.57
C GLY A 105 -5.36 8.10 1.51
N GLY A 106 -6.29 9.03 1.34
CA GLY A 106 -7.68 8.66 1.21
C GLY A 106 -8.53 9.59 2.04
N SER A 107 -9.63 9.08 2.58
CA SER A 107 -10.36 9.75 3.65
C SER A 107 -9.97 9.18 5.00
N GLY A 108 -9.67 10.04 5.97
CA GLY A 108 -9.23 9.61 7.30
C GLY A 108 -8.04 10.44 7.73
N ASP A 109 -7.56 10.27 8.95
CA ASP A 109 -6.38 10.98 9.44
C ASP A 109 -5.12 10.15 9.18
N ASP A 110 -4.54 10.31 7.99
CA ASP A 110 -3.48 9.43 7.50
C ASP A 110 -2.08 9.80 8.02
N PHE A 111 -1.20 8.80 8.11
CA PHE A 111 0.24 8.97 8.24
C PHE A 111 0.97 8.40 7.03
N ILE A 112 1.67 9.27 6.29
CA ILE A 112 2.42 8.89 5.09
C ILE A 112 3.91 9.17 5.30
N ASP A 113 4.73 8.13 5.28
CA ASP A 113 6.19 8.25 5.21
C ASP A 113 6.65 7.98 3.77
N ALA A 114 7.15 9.03 3.11
CA ALA A 114 7.76 8.95 1.78
C ALA A 114 9.24 9.34 1.82
N ALA A 115 9.85 9.47 3.00
CA ALA A 115 11.22 9.97 3.14
C ALA A 115 12.28 9.03 2.53
N ASN A 116 11.93 7.75 2.34
CA ASN A 116 12.80 6.73 1.74
C ASN A 116 12.77 6.75 0.21
N GLY A 117 11.86 7.52 -0.39
CA GLY A 117 11.75 7.72 -1.82
C GLY A 117 13.05 8.21 -2.45
N ARG A 118 13.25 7.86 -3.72
CA ARG A 118 14.38 8.41 -4.50
C ARG A 118 13.80 9.19 -5.66
N GLY A 119 13.46 10.44 -5.38
CA GLY A 119 13.18 11.45 -6.37
C GLY A 119 11.88 12.17 -6.06
N ARG A 120 11.08 12.50 -7.09
CA ARG A 120 9.88 13.33 -6.91
C ARG A 120 8.66 12.44 -6.78
N GLU A 121 8.28 12.13 -5.55
CA GLU A 121 7.03 11.43 -5.26
C GLU A 121 5.83 12.35 -5.53
N ARG A 122 4.70 11.73 -5.85
CA ARG A 122 3.40 12.41 -5.99
C ARG A 122 2.51 11.94 -4.85
N ILE A 123 2.29 12.80 -3.87
CA ILE A 123 1.54 12.47 -2.67
C ILE A 123 0.29 13.34 -2.63
N ASP A 124 -0.85 12.69 -2.53
CA ASP A 124 -2.15 13.32 -2.40
C ASP A 124 -2.82 12.82 -1.12
N CYS A 125 -2.72 13.61 -0.05
CA CYS A 125 -3.14 13.16 1.27
C CYS A 125 -4.63 12.81 1.32
N GLY A 126 -5.46 13.60 0.62
CA GLY A 126 -6.90 13.38 0.64
C GLY A 126 -7.61 14.27 1.68
N PRO A 127 -8.89 14.00 2.00
CA PRO A 127 -9.59 14.66 3.09
C PRO A 127 -9.20 14.05 4.44
N GLY A 128 -8.86 14.89 5.41
CA GLY A 128 -8.41 14.41 6.71
C GLY A 128 -7.41 15.35 7.36
N ARG A 129 -6.92 14.97 8.53
CA ARG A 129 -5.82 15.68 9.22
C ARG A 129 -4.52 14.89 9.08
N ASP A 130 -4.03 14.86 7.86
CA ASP A 130 -2.94 13.98 7.48
C ASP A 130 -1.59 14.50 7.96
N ARG A 131 -0.68 13.56 8.25
CA ARG A 131 0.72 13.80 8.56
C ARG A 131 1.59 13.15 7.50
N VAL A 132 2.46 13.93 6.88
CA VAL A 132 3.39 13.44 5.86
C VAL A 132 4.83 13.72 6.24
N ILE A 133 5.68 12.72 6.08
CA ILE A 133 7.13 12.89 6.00
C ILE A 133 7.53 12.74 4.53
N ALA A 134 8.12 13.78 3.96
CA ALA A 134 8.43 13.86 2.54
C ALA A 134 9.72 14.63 2.29
N ASP A 135 10.42 14.33 1.20
CA ASP A 135 11.60 15.09 0.81
C ASP A 135 11.20 16.48 0.25
N ARG A 136 12.14 17.38 -0.04
CA ARG A 136 11.79 18.73 -0.59
C ARG A 136 11.39 18.71 -2.07
N SER A 137 11.73 17.66 -2.79
CA SER A 137 11.47 17.48 -4.21
C SER A 137 10.06 16.96 -4.50
N ASP A 138 9.41 16.38 -3.49
CA ASP A 138 8.06 15.83 -3.54
C ASP A 138 6.96 16.82 -3.80
N ARG A 139 6.05 16.39 -4.67
CA ARG A 139 4.82 17.11 -4.98
C ARG A 139 3.69 16.64 -4.08
N LEU A 140 3.33 17.50 -3.14
CA LEU A 140 2.23 17.27 -2.20
C LEU A 140 0.95 17.98 -2.65
N LEU A 141 -0.18 17.31 -2.47
CA LEU A 141 -1.52 17.81 -2.71
C LEU A 141 -2.38 17.53 -1.48
N ARG A 142 -3.18 18.51 -1.05
CA ARG A 142 -4.10 18.38 0.10
C ARG A 142 -3.43 18.00 1.44
N CYS A 143 -2.12 18.13 1.55
CA CYS A 143 -1.38 17.79 2.77
C CYS A 143 -1.19 19.02 3.67
N GLU A 144 -1.80 19.01 4.86
CA GLU A 144 -1.74 20.15 5.78
C GLU A 144 -0.55 20.09 6.75
N ARG A 145 -0.14 18.90 7.20
CA ARG A 145 0.96 18.74 8.18
C ARG A 145 2.12 17.97 7.57
N VAL A 146 3.14 18.70 7.15
CA VAL A 146 4.29 18.13 6.43
C VAL A 146 5.58 18.34 7.21
N LYS A 147 6.30 17.24 7.48
CA LYS A 147 7.69 17.26 7.92
C LYS A 147 8.59 17.02 6.71
N ARG A 148 9.46 17.97 6.41
CA ARG A 148 10.46 17.83 5.34
C ARG A 148 11.76 17.29 5.91
N THR A 149 12.35 16.30 5.23
CA THR A 149 13.69 15.76 5.54
C THR A 149 14.76 16.30 4.60
#